data_AF-A0A7S2PEA4-F1
#
_entry.id   AF-A0A7S2PEA4-F1
#
_cell.length_a   1.000
_cell.length_b   1.000
_cell.length_c   1.000
_cell.angle_alpha   90.00
_cell.angle_beta   90.00
_cell.angle_gamma   90.00
#
_symmetry.space_group_name_H-M   'P 1'
#
loop_
_entity.id
_entity.type
_entity.pdbx_description
1 polymer ?
#
loop_
_entity_poly.entity_id
_entity_poly.type
_entity_poly.pdbx_seq_one_letter_code
_entity_poly.pdbx_strand_id
1 'polypeptide(L)'
;ALQSDRDIVLAAVLGDVRALEWASPELKANRDIVLSALRVSPRAWLYASDTLRQDAALHLDQVRSNPFAVRGQTAPIVFAEVAMAQGGVDARAWLPSGKMMTESFAVIATLGDLGNAVLRGFGLDGYLHLFLSGRAVGPFDVWAPLIGMVAPESAAPSRESAAPSR
;
A
#
# COMPACT_ATOMS: atom_id res chain seq x y z
N ALA A 1 12.33 -27.46 -3.32
CA ALA A 1 11.67 -28.03 -2.13
C ALA A 1 10.45 -27.18 -1.81
N LEU A 2 9.33 -27.77 -1.38
CA LEU A 2 8.06 -27.04 -1.13
C LEU A 2 8.21 -25.92 -0.09
N GLN A 3 9.10 -26.11 0.88
CA GLN A 3 9.37 -25.16 1.97
C GLN A 3 10.02 -23.83 1.50
N SER A 4 10.58 -23.81 0.29
CA SER A 4 11.18 -22.62 -0.32
C SER A 4 10.32 -22.04 -1.44
N ASP A 5 9.22 -22.70 -1.78
CA ASP A 5 8.28 -22.20 -2.77
C ASP A 5 7.37 -21.16 -2.11
N ARG A 6 7.56 -19.91 -2.51
CA ARG A 6 6.85 -18.75 -1.95
C ARG A 6 5.34 -18.95 -1.98
N ASP A 7 4.79 -19.35 -3.12
CA ASP A 7 3.35 -19.34 -3.32
C ASP A 7 2.68 -20.51 -2.58
N ILE A 8 3.37 -21.65 -2.51
CA ILE A 8 2.95 -22.79 -1.70
C ILE A 8 2.99 -22.45 -0.21
N VAL A 9 4.08 -21.86 0.29
CA VAL A 9 4.19 -21.45 1.69
C VAL A 9 3.15 -20.39 2.04
N LEU A 10 2.95 -19.39 1.17
CA LEU A 10 1.96 -18.35 1.40
C LEU A 10 0.54 -18.94 1.48
N ALA A 11 0.17 -19.81 0.55
CA ALA A 11 -1.13 -20.47 0.58
C ALA A 11 -1.32 -21.30 1.87
N ALA A 12 -0.29 -22.02 2.32
CA ALA A 12 -0.33 -22.78 3.55
C ALA A 12 -0.49 -21.88 4.79
N VAL A 13 0.26 -20.78 4.86
CA VAL A 13 0.21 -19.79 5.96
C VAL A 13 -1.16 -19.13 6.08
N LEU A 14 -1.81 -18.85 4.96
CA LEU A 14 -3.16 -18.27 4.95
C LEU A 14 -4.22 -19.22 5.53
N GLY A 15 -3.99 -20.53 5.51
CA GLY A 15 -4.84 -21.54 6.16
C GLY A 15 -4.42 -21.86 7.60
N ASP A 16 -3.12 -21.98 7.86
CA ASP A 16 -2.55 -22.21 9.19
C ASP A 16 -1.19 -21.52 9.32
N VAL A 17 -1.12 -20.52 10.20
CA VAL A 17 0.09 -19.72 10.43
C VAL A 17 1.31 -20.55 10.84
N ARG A 18 1.11 -21.74 11.43
CA ARG A 18 2.18 -22.67 11.82
C ARG A 18 2.95 -23.20 10.61
N ALA A 19 2.39 -23.13 9.40
CA ALA A 19 3.12 -23.45 8.18
C ALA A 19 4.40 -22.61 8.01
N LEU A 20 4.42 -21.38 8.54
CA LEU A 20 5.60 -20.51 8.52
C LEU A 20 6.78 -21.11 9.31
N GLU A 21 6.53 -21.94 10.33
CA GLU A 21 7.56 -22.66 11.09
C GLU A 21 8.39 -23.60 10.21
N TRP A 22 7.78 -24.15 9.16
CA TRP A 22 8.41 -25.11 8.25
C TRP A 22 8.98 -24.47 6.99
N ALA A 23 8.73 -23.18 6.79
CA ALA A 23 9.26 -22.43 5.67
C ALA A 23 10.80 -22.31 5.76
N SER A 24 11.43 -22.14 4.60
CA SER A 24 12.87 -21.94 4.54
C SER A 24 13.28 -20.64 5.25
N PRO A 25 14.53 -20.53 5.73
CA PRO A 25 15.02 -19.32 6.39
C PRO A 25 14.80 -18.05 5.56
N GLU A 26 14.93 -18.14 4.24
CA GLU A 26 14.74 -17.02 3.31
C GLU A 26 13.28 -16.54 3.30
N LEU A 27 12.32 -17.46 3.36
CA LEU A 27 10.89 -17.12 3.41
C LEU A 27 10.46 -16.62 4.79
N LYS A 28 11.06 -17.11 5.88
CA LYS A 28 10.87 -16.56 7.23
C LYS A 28 11.44 -15.16 7.38
N ALA A 29 12.42 -14.80 6.55
CA ALA A 29 12.97 -13.45 6.42
C ALA A 29 12.28 -12.62 5.32
N ASN A 30 11.23 -13.14 4.67
CA ASN A 30 10.49 -12.42 3.65
C ASN A 30 9.37 -11.58 4.28
N ARG A 31 9.49 -10.25 4.14
CA ARG A 31 8.54 -9.29 4.71
C ARG A 31 7.09 -9.49 4.25
N ASP A 32 6.85 -9.77 2.96
CA ASP A 32 5.49 -9.94 2.43
C ASP A 32 4.81 -11.17 3.03
N ILE A 33 5.55 -12.29 3.14
CA ILE A 33 5.03 -13.53 3.72
C ILE A 33 4.75 -13.33 5.20
N VAL A 34 5.69 -12.76 5.95
CA VAL A 34 5.53 -12.53 7.39
C VAL A 34 4.40 -11.54 7.67
N LEU A 35 4.27 -10.46 6.88
CA LEU A 35 3.16 -9.53 6.99
C LEU A 35 1.81 -10.23 6.73
N SER A 36 1.73 -11.08 5.69
CA SER A 36 0.54 -11.88 5.40
C SER A 36 0.18 -12.80 6.58
N ALA A 37 1.19 -13.46 7.16
CA ALA A 37 1.04 -14.33 8.31
C ALA A 37 0.53 -13.58 9.55
N LEU A 38 1.08 -12.38 9.81
CA LEU A 38 0.69 -11.54 10.94
C LEU A 38 -0.75 -11.02 10.83
N ARG A 39 -1.24 -10.81 9.60
CA ARG A 39 -2.65 -10.47 9.33
C ARG A 39 -3.60 -11.62 9.69
N VAL A 40 -3.17 -12.86 9.55
CA VAL A 40 -3.95 -14.05 9.94
C VAL A 40 -3.87 -14.28 11.45
N SER A 41 -2.67 -14.23 12.02
CA SER A 41 -2.47 -14.44 13.45
C SER A 41 -1.21 -13.71 13.95
N PRO A 42 -1.31 -12.94 15.05
CA PRO A 42 -0.15 -12.36 15.71
C PRO A 42 0.94 -13.37 16.10
N ARG A 43 0.58 -14.66 16.25
CA ARG A 43 1.52 -15.74 16.57
C ARG A 43 2.55 -15.97 15.47
N ALA A 44 2.32 -15.51 14.25
CA ALA A 44 3.28 -15.55 13.15
C ALA A 44 4.66 -14.95 13.54
N TRP A 45 4.67 -13.97 14.44
CA TRP A 45 5.87 -13.31 14.93
C TRP A 45 6.90 -14.28 15.51
N LEU A 46 6.44 -15.37 16.13
CA LEU A 46 7.31 -16.40 16.71
C LEU A 46 8.12 -17.15 15.65
N TYR A 47 7.63 -17.19 14.41
CA TYR A 47 8.22 -17.94 13.30
C TYR A 47 9.00 -17.07 12.32
N ALA A 48 8.84 -15.74 12.39
CA ALA A 48 9.62 -14.79 11.62
C ALA A 48 11.12 -14.87 12.00
N SER A 49 11.99 -14.48 11.07
CA SER A 49 13.42 -14.36 11.36
C SER A 49 13.71 -13.33 12.46
N ASP A 50 14.85 -13.47 13.14
CA ASP A 50 15.30 -12.50 14.15
C ASP A 50 15.38 -11.07 13.59
N THR A 51 15.81 -10.95 12.34
CA THR A 51 15.90 -9.66 11.63
C THR A 51 14.54 -9.00 11.46
N LEU A 52 13.51 -9.76 11.09
CA LEU A 52 12.16 -9.21 10.90
C LEU A 52 11.42 -8.98 12.22
N ARG A 53 11.78 -9.72 13.28
CA ARG A 53 11.26 -9.45 14.64
C ARG A 53 11.71 -8.09 15.21
N GLN A 54 12.68 -7.43 14.58
CA GLN A 54 13.11 -6.08 14.95
C GLN A 54 12.54 -5.01 14.01
N ASP A 55 11.76 -5.42 13.01
CA ASP A 55 11.18 -4.50 12.03
C ASP A 55 9.94 -3.82 12.60
N ALA A 56 10.06 -2.51 12.86
CA ALA A 56 8.96 -1.71 13.35
C ALA A 56 7.75 -1.72 12.39
N ALA A 57 7.98 -1.84 11.07
CA ALA A 57 6.92 -1.88 10.06
C ALA A 57 6.00 -3.11 10.18
N LEU A 58 6.45 -4.14 10.90
CA LEU A 58 5.71 -5.37 11.15
C LEU A 58 5.09 -5.44 12.56
N HIS A 59 5.15 -4.35 13.34
CA HIS A 59 4.49 -4.30 14.64
C HIS A 59 2.97 -4.47 14.49
N LEU A 60 2.32 -5.19 15.40
CA LEU A 60 0.92 -5.62 15.26
C LEU A 60 -0.07 -4.47 15.03
N ASP A 61 0.11 -3.36 15.73
CA ASP A 61 -0.75 -2.18 15.55
C ASP A 61 -0.64 -1.59 14.14
N GLN A 62 0.56 -1.65 13.56
CA GLN A 62 0.80 -1.19 12.19
C GLN A 62 0.23 -2.17 11.17
N VAL A 63 0.38 -3.48 11.40
CA VAL A 63 -0.19 -4.51 10.53
C VAL A 63 -1.71 -4.39 10.45
N ARG A 64 -2.36 -4.06 11.56
CA ARG A 64 -3.83 -3.90 11.65
C ARG A 64 -4.34 -2.66 10.93
N SER A 65 -3.60 -1.56 10.96
CA SER A 65 -4.02 -0.30 10.34
C SER A 65 -3.62 -0.19 8.86
N ASN A 66 -2.88 -1.16 8.33
CA ASN A 66 -2.34 -1.14 6.97
C ASN A 66 -3.42 -1.48 5.91
N PRO A 67 -3.86 -0.51 5.10
CA PRO A 67 -4.92 -0.70 4.11
C PRO A 67 -4.40 -1.27 2.78
N PHE A 68 -3.09 -1.41 2.61
CA PHE A 68 -2.50 -1.82 1.34
C PHE A 68 -2.36 -3.33 1.24
N ALA A 69 -2.67 -3.86 0.07
CA ALA A 69 -2.55 -5.27 -0.21
C ALA A 69 -1.07 -5.67 -0.33
N VAL A 70 -0.77 -6.90 0.08
CA VAL A 70 0.54 -7.51 -0.16
C VAL A 70 0.62 -8.04 -1.59
N ARG A 71 1.84 -8.26 -2.09
CA ARG A 71 2.04 -8.82 -3.43
C ARG A 71 1.38 -10.20 -3.56
N GLY A 72 0.54 -10.35 -4.59
CA GLY A 72 -0.19 -11.58 -4.88
C GLY A 72 -1.57 -11.67 -4.22
N GLN A 73 -1.92 -10.75 -3.33
CA GLN A 73 -3.27 -10.67 -2.79
C GLN A 73 -4.22 -10.03 -3.82
N THR A 74 -5.39 -10.62 -4.01
CA THR A 74 -6.44 -10.03 -4.84
C THR A 74 -7.11 -8.88 -4.09
N ALA A 75 -7.05 -7.68 -4.64
CA ALA A 75 -7.63 -6.47 -4.08
C ALA A 75 -7.95 -5.46 -5.21
N PRO A 76 -8.91 -4.55 -5.02
CA PRO A 76 -9.21 -3.50 -6.00
C PRO A 76 -7.98 -2.63 -6.29
N ILE A 77 -7.79 -2.29 -7.56
CA ILE A 77 -6.78 -1.31 -7.99
C ILE A 77 -7.41 0.06 -7.96
N VAL A 78 -6.76 0.99 -7.27
CA VAL A 78 -7.15 2.39 -7.20
C VAL A 78 -6.00 3.24 -7.68
N PHE A 79 -6.29 4.21 -8.53
CA PHE A 79 -5.32 5.23 -8.95
C PHE A 79 -5.55 6.49 -8.15
N ALA A 80 -4.46 7.21 -7.85
CA ALA A 80 -4.56 8.49 -7.19
C ALA A 80 -3.47 9.46 -7.64
N GLU A 81 -3.77 10.74 -7.45
CA GLU A 81 -2.87 11.88 -7.62
C GLU A 81 -2.97 12.75 -6.38
N VAL A 82 -1.86 13.36 -5.99
CA VAL A 82 -1.77 14.28 -4.86
C VAL A 82 -1.25 15.62 -5.36
N ALA A 83 -1.89 16.70 -4.93
CA ALA A 83 -1.49 18.06 -5.24
C ALA A 83 -1.42 18.91 -3.96
N MET A 84 -0.59 19.95 -3.97
CA MET A 84 -0.58 20.94 -2.89
C MET A 84 -1.91 21.68 -2.83
N ALA A 85 -2.39 21.91 -1.60
CA ALA A 85 -3.58 22.72 -1.32
C ALA A 85 -3.26 23.74 -0.21
N GLN A 86 -4.13 24.73 -0.02
CA GLN A 86 -3.94 25.70 1.07
C GLN A 86 -4.02 24.98 2.43
N GLY A 87 -2.90 24.92 3.15
CA GLY A 87 -2.83 24.31 4.48
C GLY A 87 -2.70 22.79 4.50
N GLY A 88 -2.46 22.14 3.36
CA GLY A 88 -2.40 20.67 3.28
C GLY A 88 -2.12 20.14 1.88
N VAL A 89 -2.68 18.96 1.62
CA VAL A 89 -2.63 18.31 0.32
C VAL A 89 -4.01 17.78 -0.04
N ASP A 90 -4.40 17.95 -1.31
CA ASP A 90 -5.60 17.34 -1.86
C ASP A 90 -5.21 16.07 -2.59
N ALA A 91 -5.90 14.97 -2.32
CA ALA A 91 -5.76 13.73 -3.06
C ALA A 91 -7.03 13.46 -3.86
N ARG A 92 -6.84 13.18 -5.15
CA ARG A 92 -7.89 12.69 -6.04
C ARG A 92 -7.63 11.22 -6.29
N ALA A 93 -8.62 10.38 -6.03
CA ALA A 93 -8.54 8.94 -6.28
C ALA A 93 -9.67 8.49 -7.22
N TRP A 94 -9.42 7.48 -8.04
CA TRP A 94 -10.40 6.93 -8.96
C TRP A 94 -10.21 5.43 -9.20
N LEU A 95 -11.33 4.77 -9.46
CA LEU A 95 -11.38 3.37 -9.87
C LEU A 95 -11.28 3.26 -11.41
N PRO A 96 -10.86 2.10 -11.94
CA PRO A 96 -10.90 1.84 -13.40
C PRO A 96 -12.30 2.02 -14.02
N SER A 97 -13.36 1.90 -13.22
CA SER A 97 -14.75 2.14 -13.65
C SER A 97 -15.09 3.62 -13.90
N GLY A 98 -14.21 4.55 -13.51
CA GLY A 98 -14.43 5.99 -13.60
C GLY A 98 -15.06 6.63 -12.36
N LYS A 99 -15.47 5.85 -11.35
CA LYS A 99 -15.90 6.41 -10.05
C LYS A 99 -14.72 7.12 -9.40
N MET A 100 -14.93 8.35 -8.96
CA MET A 100 -13.88 9.24 -8.44
C MET A 100 -14.26 9.82 -7.08
N MET A 101 -13.26 10.11 -6.26
CA MET A 101 -13.38 10.89 -5.03
C MET A 101 -12.25 11.91 -4.91
N THR A 102 -12.45 12.92 -4.07
CA THR A 102 -11.42 13.90 -3.70
C THR A 102 -11.54 14.19 -2.22
N GLU A 103 -10.41 14.22 -1.52
CA GLU A 103 -10.35 14.48 -0.08
C GLU A 103 -9.10 15.31 0.24
N SER A 104 -9.24 16.22 1.21
CA SER A 104 -8.16 17.09 1.68
C SER A 104 -7.56 16.51 2.95
N PHE A 105 -6.24 16.53 3.04
CA PHE A 105 -5.47 15.99 4.15
C PHE A 105 -4.55 17.05 4.76
N ALA A 106 -4.30 16.92 6.06
CA ALA A 106 -3.30 17.72 6.75
C ALA A 106 -1.90 17.41 6.20
N VAL A 107 -0.96 18.36 6.35
CA VAL A 107 0.44 18.23 5.89
C VAL A 107 1.15 17.00 6.49
N ILE A 108 0.76 16.60 7.70
CA ILE A 108 1.33 15.44 8.41
C ILE A 108 0.72 14.09 8.00
N ALA A 109 -0.28 14.09 7.12
CA ALA A 109 -0.93 12.86 6.71
C ALA A 109 0.03 11.92 5.97
N THR A 110 -0.27 10.63 6.05
CA THR A 110 0.52 9.54 5.50
C THR A 110 -0.19 8.87 4.33
N LEU A 111 0.53 8.03 3.58
CA LEU A 111 -0.10 7.16 2.58
C LEU A 111 -1.15 6.23 3.20
N GLY A 112 -0.97 5.78 4.44
CA GLY A 112 -1.97 5.00 5.17
C GLY A 112 -3.28 5.75 5.40
N ASP A 113 -3.20 7.05 5.71
CA ASP A 113 -4.39 7.89 5.86
C ASP A 113 -5.17 7.99 4.55
N LEU A 114 -4.46 8.22 3.43
CA LEU A 114 -5.05 8.20 2.09
C LEU A 114 -5.66 6.83 1.78
N GLY A 115 -4.96 5.74 2.03
CA GLY A 115 -5.47 4.39 1.78
C GLY A 115 -6.78 4.12 2.55
N ASN A 116 -6.84 4.50 3.82
CA ASN A 116 -8.04 4.36 4.64
C ASN A 116 -9.19 5.27 4.16
N ALA A 117 -8.89 6.50 3.75
CA ALA A 117 -9.86 7.41 3.11
C ALA A 117 -10.43 6.82 1.82
N VAL A 118 -9.58 6.25 0.97
CA VAL A 118 -9.97 5.58 -0.28
C VAL A 118 -10.92 4.40 -0.03
N LEU A 119 -10.60 3.53 0.93
CA LEU A 119 -11.48 2.42 1.30
C LEU A 119 -12.87 2.93 1.70
N ARG A 120 -12.92 3.92 2.61
CA ARG A 120 -14.19 4.51 3.06
C ARG A 120 -14.95 5.21 1.94
N GLY A 121 -14.29 6.05 1.16
CA GLY A 121 -14.93 6.87 0.12
C GLY A 121 -15.50 6.05 -1.03
N PHE A 122 -14.89 4.91 -1.36
CA PHE A 122 -15.43 3.99 -2.35
C PHE A 122 -16.36 2.93 -1.78
N GLY A 123 -16.41 2.74 -0.45
CA GLY A 123 -17.15 1.66 0.20
C GLY A 123 -16.51 0.29 -0.04
N LEU A 124 -15.18 0.24 -0.03
CA LEU A 124 -14.41 -0.99 -0.21
C LEU A 124 -14.08 -1.59 1.17
N ASP A 125 -14.20 -2.90 1.26
CA ASP A 125 -13.80 -3.65 2.45
C ASP A 125 -12.43 -4.31 2.23
N GLY A 126 -11.60 -4.34 3.28
CA GLY A 126 -10.32 -5.03 3.28
C GLY A 126 -9.15 -4.18 2.79
N TYR A 127 -8.54 -4.58 1.68
CA TYR A 127 -7.28 -4.01 1.19
C TYR A 127 -7.42 -3.42 -0.22
N LEU A 128 -6.47 -2.59 -0.62
CA LEU A 128 -6.37 -2.08 -1.99
C LEU A 128 -4.93 -2.07 -2.51
N HIS A 129 -4.80 -2.10 -3.84
CA HIS A 129 -3.57 -1.76 -4.54
C HIS A 129 -3.65 -0.31 -4.98
N LEU A 130 -2.83 0.58 -4.39
CA LEU A 130 -2.83 2.00 -4.74
C LEU A 130 -1.72 2.30 -5.76
N PHE A 131 -2.07 2.96 -6.84
CA PHE A 131 -1.12 3.50 -7.82
C PHE A 131 -1.13 5.01 -7.72
N LEU A 132 -0.02 5.58 -7.28
CA LEU A 132 0.14 7.01 -7.05
C LEU A 132 1.18 7.58 -8.00
N SER A 133 0.78 8.55 -8.82
CA SER A 133 1.68 9.19 -9.79
C SER A 133 2.41 8.17 -10.69
N GLY A 134 1.70 7.10 -11.10
CA GLY A 134 2.25 6.01 -11.92
C GLY A 134 3.12 4.99 -11.17
N ARG A 135 3.30 5.13 -9.84
CA ARG A 135 4.05 4.19 -9.00
C ARG A 135 3.12 3.36 -8.15
N ALA A 136 3.33 2.04 -8.12
CA ALA A 136 2.66 1.16 -7.17
C ALA A 136 3.13 1.46 -5.73
N VAL A 137 2.18 1.67 -4.83
CA VAL A 137 2.42 1.85 -3.39
C VAL A 137 2.31 0.49 -2.72
N GLY A 138 3.34 0.13 -1.97
CA GLY A 138 3.41 -1.13 -1.24
C GLY A 138 2.93 -0.99 0.22
N PRO A 139 2.68 -2.12 0.89
CA PRO A 139 2.25 -2.13 2.29
C PRO A 139 3.27 -1.53 3.26
N PHE A 140 4.55 -1.47 2.91
CA PHE A 140 5.59 -0.88 3.75
C PHE A 140 5.72 0.64 3.57
N ASP A 141 5.03 1.22 2.59
CA ASP A 141 5.01 2.66 2.36
C ASP A 141 3.97 3.41 3.21
N VAL A 142 3.21 2.69 4.05
CA VAL A 142 2.06 3.23 4.80
C VAL A 142 2.39 4.49 5.63
N TRP A 143 3.63 4.61 6.10
CA TRP A 143 4.11 5.75 6.89
C TRP A 143 4.72 6.88 6.07
N ALA A 144 4.85 6.70 4.75
CA ALA A 144 5.44 7.72 3.91
C ALA A 144 4.55 8.98 3.95
N PRO A 145 5.13 10.16 4.19
CA PRO A 145 4.39 11.41 4.19
C PRO A 145 3.68 11.63 2.86
N LEU A 146 2.39 11.92 2.90
CA LEU A 146 1.56 12.11 1.70
C LEU A 146 2.04 13.32 0.89
N ILE A 147 2.53 14.37 1.57
CA ILE A 147 3.12 15.55 0.92
C ILE A 147 4.35 15.21 0.06
N GLY A 148 5.11 14.17 0.40
CA GLY A 148 6.23 13.70 -0.42
C GLY A 148 5.80 13.03 -1.72
N MET A 149 4.49 12.85 -1.94
CA MET A 149 3.92 12.20 -3.11
C MET A 149 3.26 13.18 -4.07
N VAL A 150 3.26 14.47 -3.72
CA VAL A 150 2.83 15.54 -4.63
C VAL A 150 3.63 15.40 -5.92
N ALA A 151 2.93 15.26 -7.04
CA ALA A 151 3.61 15.21 -8.33
C ALA A 151 4.42 16.51 -8.49
N PRO A 152 5.70 16.43 -8.93
CA PRO A 152 6.39 17.64 -9.36
C PRO A 152 5.49 18.29 -10.41
N GLU A 153 5.13 19.57 -10.21
CA GLU A 153 4.23 20.33 -11.09
C GLU A 153 4.44 19.85 -12.51
N SER A 154 3.44 19.15 -13.08
CA SER A 154 3.53 18.79 -14.49
C SER A 154 3.74 20.11 -15.20
N ALA A 155 4.85 20.24 -15.92
CA ALA A 155 5.00 21.24 -16.95
C ALA A 155 3.71 21.19 -17.78
N ALA A 156 2.79 22.10 -17.50
CA ALA A 156 1.69 22.35 -18.39
C ALA A 156 2.36 22.70 -19.72
N PRO A 157 1.98 22.09 -20.86
CA PRO A 157 2.39 22.67 -22.11
C PRO A 157 1.83 24.09 -22.09
N SER A 158 2.73 25.07 -22.11
CA SER A 158 2.39 26.48 -22.20
C SER A 158 1.33 26.64 -23.29
N ARG A 159 0.08 26.89 -22.90
CA ARG A 159 -0.93 27.38 -23.82
C ARG A 159 -0.60 28.84 -24.10
N GLU A 160 0.47 29.07 -24.86
CA GLU A 160 0.77 30.39 -25.39
C GLU A 160 1.18 30.27 -26.85
N SER A 161 0.49 31.05 -27.68
CA SER A 161 0.76 31.31 -29.10
C SER A 161 0.35 30.24 -30.12
N ALA A 162 -0.96 29.97 -30.22
CA ALA A 162 -1.58 29.78 -31.54
C ALA A 162 -2.13 31.14 -32.01
N ALA A 163 -1.25 31.97 -32.58
CA ALA A 163 -1.69 33.10 -33.39
C ALA A 163 -2.00 32.59 -34.81
N PRO A 164 -3.12 32.98 -35.44
CA PRO A 164 -3.41 32.58 -36.81
C PRO A 164 -2.57 33.43 -37.76
N SER A 165 -1.71 32.79 -38.55
CA SER A 165 -1.07 33.45 -39.70
C SER A 165 -2.13 33.68 -40.79
N ARG A 166 -2.32 34.95 -41.16
CA ARG A 166 -3.01 35.39 -42.38
C ARG A 166 -2.17 35.12 -43.61
#